data_AF-A0A2M7E1Y5-F1
#
_entry.id   AF-A0A2M7E1Y5-F1
#
_cell.length_a   1.000
_cell.length_b   1.000
_cell.length_c   1.000
_cell.angle_alpha   90.00
_cell.angle_beta   90.00
_cell.angle_gamma   90.00
#
_symmetry.space_group_name_H-M   'P 1'
#
loop_
_entity.id
_entity.type
_entity.pdbx_description
1 polymer ?
#
loop_
_entity_poly.entity_id
_entity_poly.type
_entity_poly.pdbx_seq_one_letter_code
_entity_poly.pdbx_strand_id
1 'polypeptide(L)'
;METFFRNKKIVNLINKWKVHLIIITIVAIAIGAFISSPIVITPKFKSLAIIYPVNTYTYSKESTTEQMLQVLNSNDIKEKMLAAFDLLKHYKIDPKEPQYYTYFLDEYNSNVNINKTEYESVEITVLDKNSKIACQMVDSIVKFYDDKIASLHKRKQKEVIEISRAEFVKKKHELDSLESIVKNYRQNYGIMNYNSQVLEATKGEFAGNNQAKELFKNLQEYGVDYQRLDSMLYNVRKEVIYDKYMLEVAYREYNKHISYSQIISTPYPADKKSYPIRWIVVAITVITSLIFSIIVIAVIESKQKA
;
A
#
# COMPACT_ATOMS: atom_id res chain seq x y z
N MET A 1 23.63 -54.78 16.00
CA MET A 1 24.96 -54.81 16.66
C MET A 1 25.96 -53.84 16.03
N GLU A 2 26.03 -53.71 14.70
CA GLU A 2 27.01 -52.81 14.03
C GLU A 2 26.92 -51.33 14.43
N THR A 3 25.72 -50.79 14.63
CA THR A 3 25.50 -49.41 15.10
C THR A 3 26.13 -49.15 16.48
N PHE A 4 26.09 -50.14 17.37
CA PHE A 4 26.68 -50.05 18.72
C PHE A 4 28.22 -50.06 18.67
N PHE A 5 28.82 -50.86 17.77
CA PHE A 5 30.26 -50.87 17.54
C PHE A 5 30.76 -49.59 16.85
N ARG A 6 29.97 -49.01 15.93
CA ARG A 6 30.28 -47.73 15.29
C ARG A 6 30.26 -46.57 16.28
N ASN A 7 29.27 -46.55 17.18
CA ASN A 7 29.16 -45.55 18.24
C ASN A 7 30.31 -45.66 19.26
N LYS A 8 30.70 -46.88 19.67
CA LYS A 8 31.89 -47.09 20.54
C LYS A 8 33.18 -46.59 19.89
N LYS A 9 33.36 -46.78 18.58
CA LYS A 9 34.55 -46.28 17.86
C LYS A 9 34.62 -44.75 17.86
N ILE A 10 33.49 -44.07 17.69
CA ILE A 10 33.43 -42.60 17.73
C ILE A 10 33.73 -42.07 19.14
N VAL A 11 33.10 -42.66 20.17
CA VAL A 11 33.35 -42.25 21.57
C VAL A 11 34.81 -42.47 21.97
N ASN A 12 35.42 -43.58 21.55
CA ASN A 12 36.84 -43.84 21.81
C ASN A 12 37.76 -42.86 21.07
N LEU A 13 37.41 -42.48 19.83
CA LEU A 13 38.15 -41.46 19.07
C LEU A 13 38.11 -40.10 19.80
N ILE A 14 36.93 -39.68 20.23
CA ILE A 14 36.74 -38.43 20.99
C ILE A 14 37.53 -38.46 22.30
N ASN A 15 37.48 -39.57 23.04
CA ASN A 15 38.20 -39.69 24.30
C ASN A 15 39.73 -39.71 24.11
N LYS A 16 40.23 -40.34 23.03
CA LYS A 16 41.66 -40.34 22.65
C LYS A 16 42.15 -38.92 22.37
N TRP A 17 41.35 -38.12 21.66
CA TRP A 17 41.72 -36.77 21.21
C TRP A 17 41.16 -35.64 22.10
N LYS A 18 40.64 -35.94 23.30
CA LYS A 18 39.91 -34.99 24.15
C LYS A 18 40.66 -33.69 24.47
N VAL A 19 41.98 -33.75 24.69
CA VAL A 19 42.79 -32.55 24.98
C VAL A 19 42.84 -31.62 23.77
N HIS A 20 43.03 -32.16 22.57
CA HIS A 20 43.01 -31.39 21.33
C HIS A 20 41.63 -30.77 21.10
N LEU A 21 40.56 -31.52 21.32
CA LEU A 21 39.19 -31.00 21.20
C LEU A 21 38.89 -29.88 22.20
N ILE A 22 39.40 -29.98 23.44
CA ILE A 22 39.28 -28.90 24.44
C ILE A 22 40.05 -27.66 23.99
N ILE A 23 41.29 -27.80 23.53
CA ILE A 23 42.10 -26.68 23.02
C ILE A 23 41.39 -26.00 21.85
N ILE A 24 40.90 -26.79 20.88
CA ILE A 24 40.16 -26.28 19.71
C ILE A 24 38.91 -25.54 20.16
N THR A 25 38.20 -26.05 21.17
CA THR A 25 37.02 -25.37 21.73
C THR A 25 37.38 -24.00 22.31
N ILE A 26 38.43 -23.92 23.13
CA ILE A 26 38.87 -22.66 23.74
C ILE A 26 39.29 -21.65 22.66
N VAL A 27 40.05 -22.11 21.66
CA VAL A 27 40.46 -21.28 20.52
C VAL A 27 39.24 -20.81 19.71
N ALA A 28 38.28 -21.69 19.44
CA ALA A 28 37.05 -21.34 18.72
C ALA A 28 36.20 -20.32 19.50
N ILE A 29 36.14 -20.41 20.84
CA ILE A 29 35.49 -19.41 21.68
C ILE A 29 36.18 -18.05 21.55
N ALA A 30 37.52 -18.02 21.63
CA ALA A 30 38.29 -16.78 21.51
C ALA A 30 38.10 -16.14 20.12
N ILE A 31 38.15 -16.95 19.06
CA ILE A 31 37.90 -16.51 17.68
C ILE A 31 36.47 -16.00 17.52
N GLY A 32 35.47 -16.73 18.00
CA GLY A 32 34.06 -16.32 17.93
C GLY A 32 33.80 -15.02 18.70
N ALA A 33 34.42 -14.85 19.86
CA ALA A 33 34.34 -13.62 20.64
C ALA A 33 34.97 -12.43 19.90
N PHE A 34 36.15 -12.63 19.30
CA PHE A 34 36.82 -11.63 18.48
C PHE A 34 36.01 -11.24 17.24
N ILE A 35 35.48 -12.21 16.49
CA ILE A 35 34.63 -11.97 15.32
C ILE A 35 33.35 -11.20 15.72
N SER A 36 32.75 -11.52 16.86
CA SER A 36 31.55 -10.82 17.34
C SER A 36 31.81 -9.44 17.96
N SER A 37 33.08 -9.01 18.00
CA SER A 37 33.48 -7.73 18.55
C SER A 37 33.11 -6.57 17.60
N PRO A 38 32.91 -5.35 18.12
CA PRO A 38 32.62 -4.16 17.30
C PRO A 38 33.71 -3.81 16.29
N ILE A 39 34.91 -4.38 16.43
CA ILE A 39 36.05 -4.18 15.53
C ILE A 39 35.80 -4.88 14.20
N VAL A 40 35.16 -6.06 14.23
CA VAL A 40 34.91 -6.89 13.04
C VAL A 40 33.47 -6.71 12.56
N ILE A 41 32.49 -6.81 13.46
CA ILE A 41 31.06 -6.68 13.12
C ILE A 41 30.50 -5.42 13.79
N THR A 42 30.11 -4.46 12.96
CA THR A 42 29.49 -3.21 13.42
C THR A 42 28.17 -3.52 14.15
N PRO A 43 27.99 -3.06 15.40
CA PRO A 43 26.72 -3.19 16.10
C PRO A 43 25.58 -2.48 15.35
N LYS A 44 24.43 -3.15 15.23
CA LYS A 44 23.20 -2.55 14.68
C LYS A 44 22.08 -2.57 15.74
N PHE A 45 21.28 -1.53 15.76
CA PHE A 45 20.10 -1.32 16.59
C PHE A 45 18.85 -1.55 15.77
N LYS A 46 17.86 -2.24 16.34
CA LYS A 46 16.57 -2.51 15.70
C LYS A 46 15.54 -1.47 16.12
N SER A 47 14.80 -0.94 15.16
CA SER A 47 13.50 -0.28 15.40
C SER A 47 12.40 -1.05 14.65
N LEU A 48 11.17 -0.99 15.15
CA LEU A 48 10.03 -1.68 14.54
C LEU A 48 8.74 -0.86 14.62
N ALA A 49 7.86 -1.03 13.64
CA ALA A 49 6.48 -0.57 13.71
C ALA A 49 5.52 -1.67 13.27
N ILE A 50 4.33 -1.66 13.83
CA ILE A 50 3.23 -2.55 13.43
C ILE A 50 2.09 -1.67 12.90
N ILE A 51 1.69 -1.90 11.65
CA ILE A 51 0.68 -1.09 10.97
C ILE A 51 -0.42 -1.95 10.33
N TYR A 52 -1.63 -1.39 10.24
CA TYR A 52 -2.73 -1.94 9.46
C TYR A 52 -3.06 -1.05 8.26
N PRO A 53 -3.45 -1.62 7.11
CA PRO A 53 -4.01 -0.84 6.01
C PRO A 53 -5.39 -0.31 6.40
N VAL A 54 -5.62 0.99 6.16
CA VAL A 54 -6.92 1.66 6.35
C VAL A 54 -7.24 2.51 5.13
N ASN A 55 -8.52 2.78 4.88
CA ASN A 55 -8.96 3.64 3.77
C ASN A 55 -8.51 3.17 2.37
N THR A 56 -8.24 1.86 2.21
CA THR A 56 -7.87 1.21 0.96
C THR A 56 -8.90 0.15 0.57
N TYR A 57 -9.05 -0.09 -0.74
CA TYR A 57 -9.89 -1.16 -1.29
C TYR A 57 -9.03 -2.12 -2.08
N THR A 58 -9.46 -3.38 -2.16
CA THR A 58 -8.69 -4.38 -2.90
C THR A 58 -8.74 -4.15 -4.41
N TYR A 59 -7.61 -4.36 -5.09
CA TYR A 59 -7.53 -4.27 -6.55
C TYR A 59 -7.98 -5.57 -7.22
N SER A 60 -7.67 -6.72 -6.63
CA SER A 60 -8.15 -8.02 -7.09
C SER A 60 -8.52 -8.93 -5.91
N LYS A 61 -8.02 -10.18 -5.90
CA LYS A 61 -8.38 -11.21 -4.92
C LYS A 61 -7.55 -11.16 -3.64
N GLU A 62 -6.43 -10.46 -3.66
CA GLU A 62 -5.52 -10.31 -2.53
C GLU A 62 -6.12 -9.44 -1.41
N SER A 63 -5.64 -9.68 -0.19
CA SER A 63 -5.99 -8.87 0.97
C SER A 63 -5.38 -7.46 0.88
N THR A 64 -5.97 -6.50 1.58
CA THR A 64 -5.41 -5.13 1.71
C THR A 64 -4.02 -5.14 2.35
N THR A 65 -3.75 -6.11 3.23
CA THR A 65 -2.43 -6.31 3.86
C THR A 65 -1.39 -6.82 2.87
N GLU A 66 -1.76 -7.72 1.96
CA GLU A 66 -0.87 -8.17 0.87
C GLU A 66 -0.58 -7.05 -0.12
N GLN A 67 -1.57 -6.23 -0.48
CA GLN A 67 -1.34 -5.01 -1.27
C GLN A 67 -0.40 -4.05 -0.55
N MET A 68 -0.60 -3.81 0.73
CA MET A 68 0.29 -2.97 1.54
C MET A 68 1.72 -3.51 1.49
N LEU A 69 1.90 -4.82 1.67
CA LEU A 69 3.20 -5.47 1.60
C LEU A 69 3.87 -5.27 0.22
N GLN A 70 3.12 -5.37 -0.87
CA GLN A 70 3.64 -5.13 -2.23
C GLN A 70 4.09 -3.68 -2.41
N VAL A 71 3.29 -2.70 -1.95
CA VAL A 71 3.64 -1.28 -2.08
C VAL A 71 4.85 -0.94 -1.22
N LEU A 72 4.89 -1.40 0.02
CA LEU A 72 6.01 -1.19 0.95
C LEU A 72 7.34 -1.76 0.41
N ASN A 73 7.28 -2.90 -0.30
CA ASN A 73 8.46 -3.53 -0.91
C ASN A 73 8.82 -2.99 -2.30
N SER A 74 8.06 -2.04 -2.84
CA SER A 74 8.29 -1.49 -4.19
C SER A 74 9.59 -0.66 -4.27
N ASN A 75 10.20 -0.63 -5.45
CA ASN A 75 11.39 0.19 -5.70
C ASN A 75 11.13 1.68 -5.45
N ASP A 76 9.92 2.18 -5.73
CA ASP A 76 9.53 3.56 -5.45
C ASP A 76 9.71 3.94 -3.98
N ILE A 77 9.37 3.05 -3.05
CA ILE A 77 9.59 3.28 -1.61
C ILE A 77 11.08 3.26 -1.29
N LYS A 78 11.82 2.29 -1.84
CA LYS A 78 13.28 2.17 -1.63
C LYS A 78 14.03 3.39 -2.16
N GLU A 79 13.65 3.93 -3.31
CA GLU A 79 14.24 5.13 -3.90
C GLU A 79 13.92 6.40 -3.11
N LYS A 80 12.69 6.52 -2.59
CA LYS A 80 12.37 7.60 -1.64
C LYS A 80 13.23 7.51 -0.38
N MET A 81 13.44 6.31 0.15
CA MET A 81 14.31 6.07 1.30
C MET A 81 15.77 6.40 0.99
N LEU A 82 16.27 5.98 -0.19
CA LEU A 82 17.60 6.29 -0.70
C LEU A 82 17.87 7.80 -0.68
N ALA A 83 16.93 8.58 -1.23
CA ALA A 83 17.04 10.02 -1.29
C ALA A 83 16.90 10.69 0.09
N ALA A 84 15.91 10.27 0.89
CA ALA A 84 15.59 10.92 2.17
C ALA A 84 16.68 10.76 3.24
N PHE A 85 17.43 9.66 3.20
CA PHE A 85 18.47 9.34 4.19
C PHE A 85 19.90 9.38 3.64
N ASP A 86 20.08 9.80 2.38
CA ASP A 86 21.37 9.77 1.68
C ASP A 86 22.05 8.40 1.85
N LEU A 87 21.30 7.33 1.52
CA LEU A 87 21.70 5.97 1.90
C LEU A 87 22.97 5.50 1.19
N LEU A 88 23.30 6.04 0.01
CA LEU A 88 24.58 5.76 -0.64
C LEU A 88 25.75 6.19 0.26
N LYS A 89 25.71 7.43 0.77
CA LYS A 89 26.74 7.92 1.68
C LYS A 89 26.73 7.17 3.01
N HIS A 90 25.54 6.89 3.55
CA HIS A 90 25.39 6.21 4.83
C HIS A 90 25.92 4.76 4.81
N TYR A 91 25.71 4.06 3.71
CA TYR A 91 26.22 2.71 3.43
C TYR A 91 27.61 2.69 2.77
N LYS A 92 28.18 3.86 2.46
CA LYS A 92 29.50 4.02 1.82
C LYS A 92 29.60 3.38 0.44
N ILE A 93 28.55 3.52 -0.35
CA ILE A 93 28.46 3.05 -1.73
C ILE A 93 28.82 4.22 -2.65
N ASP A 94 29.80 4.03 -3.54
CA ASP A 94 30.18 5.06 -4.51
C ASP A 94 29.18 5.07 -5.69
N PRO A 95 28.47 6.18 -5.96
CA PRO A 95 27.56 6.29 -7.10
C PRO A 95 28.25 6.14 -8.45
N LYS A 96 29.58 6.22 -8.53
CA LYS A 96 30.35 6.01 -9.77
C LYS A 96 30.54 4.53 -10.11
N GLU A 97 30.29 3.62 -9.17
CA GLU A 97 30.41 2.19 -9.45
C GLU A 97 29.27 1.73 -10.39
N PRO A 98 29.56 0.95 -11.44
CA PRO A 98 28.53 0.50 -12.39
C PRO A 98 27.35 -0.26 -11.75
N GLN A 99 27.57 -0.88 -10.58
CA GLN A 99 26.60 -1.71 -9.86
C GLN A 99 26.08 -1.05 -8.57
N TYR A 100 26.31 0.26 -8.37
CA TYR A 100 25.98 0.94 -7.11
C TYR A 100 24.53 0.72 -6.66
N TYR A 101 23.58 0.69 -7.59
CA TYR A 101 22.16 0.51 -7.28
C TYR A 101 21.86 -0.91 -6.77
N THR A 102 22.50 -1.93 -7.35
CA THR A 102 22.41 -3.31 -6.85
C THR A 102 22.96 -3.42 -5.43
N TYR A 103 24.14 -2.85 -5.18
CA TYR A 103 24.74 -2.83 -3.83
C TYR A 103 23.86 -2.08 -2.83
N PHE A 104 23.23 -0.99 -3.26
CA PHE A 104 22.25 -0.28 -2.45
C PHE A 104 21.06 -1.18 -2.09
N LEU A 105 20.45 -1.84 -3.08
CA LEU A 105 19.31 -2.72 -2.85
C LEU A 105 19.69 -3.88 -1.91
N ASP A 106 20.86 -4.48 -2.09
CA ASP A 106 21.33 -5.58 -1.25
C ASP A 106 21.51 -5.14 0.21
N GLU A 107 22.23 -4.02 0.44
CA GLU A 107 22.42 -3.50 1.80
C GLU A 107 21.08 -3.05 2.41
N TYR A 108 20.21 -2.39 1.64
CA TYR A 108 18.88 -1.98 2.10
C TYR A 108 18.02 -3.18 2.50
N ASN A 109 17.92 -4.20 1.63
CA ASN A 109 17.12 -5.41 1.89
C ASN A 109 17.69 -6.25 3.04
N SER A 110 18.99 -6.15 3.33
CA SER A 110 19.59 -6.80 4.51
C SER A 110 19.23 -6.12 5.84
N ASN A 111 18.90 -4.83 5.77
CA ASN A 111 18.65 -3.98 6.94
C ASN A 111 17.17 -3.69 7.16
N VAL A 112 16.36 -3.70 6.11
CA VAL A 112 14.92 -3.41 6.15
C VAL A 112 14.15 -4.68 5.85
N ASN A 113 13.34 -5.10 6.82
CA ASN A 113 12.53 -6.29 6.71
C ASN A 113 11.06 -5.92 6.93
N ILE A 114 10.20 -6.28 5.98
CA ILE A 114 8.77 -5.96 6.00
C ILE A 114 8.01 -7.25 5.81
N ASN A 115 7.26 -7.67 6.82
CA ASN A 115 6.53 -8.93 6.79
C ASN A 115 5.08 -8.76 7.24
N LYS A 116 4.22 -9.60 6.69
CA LYS A 116 2.89 -9.82 7.23
C LYS A 116 2.98 -10.62 8.53
N THR A 117 2.23 -10.18 9.54
CA THR A 117 2.07 -10.86 10.82
C THR A 117 0.89 -11.83 10.78
N GLU A 118 0.77 -12.68 11.80
CA GLU A 118 -0.37 -13.60 11.97
C GLU A 118 -1.72 -12.88 12.19
N TYR A 119 -1.69 -11.60 12.55
CA TYR A 119 -2.88 -10.78 12.84
C TYR A 119 -3.33 -9.91 11.66
N GLU A 120 -2.92 -10.23 10.43
CA GLU A 120 -3.19 -9.42 9.22
C GLU A 120 -2.65 -7.98 9.29
N SER A 121 -1.69 -7.72 10.19
CA SER A 121 -0.92 -6.47 10.22
C SER A 121 0.42 -6.64 9.50
N VAL A 122 1.10 -5.53 9.21
CA VAL A 122 2.46 -5.52 8.66
C VAL A 122 3.44 -5.06 9.74
N GLU A 123 4.48 -5.85 9.99
CA GLU A 123 5.65 -5.46 10.78
C GLU A 123 6.72 -4.89 9.84
N ILE A 124 7.15 -3.66 10.11
CA ILE A 124 8.30 -3.03 9.46
C ILE A 124 9.43 -2.99 10.48
N THR A 125 10.55 -3.63 10.16
CA THR A 125 11.76 -3.67 10.99
C THR A 125 12.92 -3.03 10.23
N VAL A 126 13.67 -2.14 10.89
CA VAL A 126 14.91 -1.57 10.34
C VAL A 126 16.07 -1.79 11.32
N LEU A 127 17.21 -2.24 10.80
CA LEU A 127 18.49 -2.33 11.49
C LEU A 127 19.42 -1.21 11.02
N ASP A 128 19.96 -0.44 11.96
CA ASP A 128 20.95 0.59 11.65
C ASP A 128 22.04 0.70 12.72
N LYS A 129 23.24 1.18 12.36
CA LYS A 129 24.31 1.49 13.33
C LYS A 129 23.92 2.60 14.31
N ASN A 130 22.97 3.46 13.94
CA ASN A 130 22.42 4.53 14.77
C ASN A 130 20.94 4.25 15.06
N SER A 131 20.59 4.09 16.34
CA SER A 131 19.21 3.80 16.76
C SER A 131 18.18 4.87 16.35
N LYS A 132 18.59 6.14 16.28
CA LYS A 132 17.72 7.23 15.81
C LYS A 132 17.43 7.12 14.32
N ILE A 133 18.44 6.77 13.51
CA ILE A 133 18.27 6.58 12.07
C ILE A 133 17.35 5.39 11.81
N ALA A 134 17.54 4.26 12.50
CA ALA A 134 16.63 3.12 12.39
C ALA A 134 15.18 3.52 12.70
N CYS A 135 14.94 4.28 13.76
CA CYS A 135 13.62 4.78 14.12
C CYS A 135 13.01 5.66 13.03
N GLN A 136 13.76 6.67 12.59
CA GLN A 136 13.31 7.61 11.55
C GLN A 136 13.04 6.92 10.22
N MET A 137 13.82 5.90 9.88
CA MET A 137 13.62 5.11 8.67
C MET A 137 12.29 4.36 8.71
N VAL A 138 11.96 3.71 9.84
CA VAL A 138 10.65 3.05 10.00
C VAL A 138 9.50 4.05 9.85
N ASP A 139 9.57 5.20 10.54
CA ASP A 139 8.56 6.26 10.42
C ASP A 139 8.40 6.74 8.97
N SER A 140 9.52 6.90 8.26
CA SER A 140 9.53 7.39 6.88
C SER A 140 8.95 6.38 5.90
N ILE A 141 9.18 5.07 6.11
CA ILE A 141 8.56 4.01 5.29
C ILE A 141 7.04 4.09 5.39
N VAL A 142 6.49 4.25 6.60
CA VAL A 142 5.04 4.38 6.83
C VAL A 142 4.50 5.63 6.11
N LYS A 143 5.19 6.77 6.26
CA LYS A 143 4.81 8.02 5.58
C LYS A 143 4.85 7.88 4.04
N PHE A 144 5.91 7.28 3.51
CA PHE A 144 6.05 7.11 2.06
C PHE A 144 5.02 6.16 1.48
N TYR A 145 4.59 5.16 2.26
CA TYR A 145 3.43 4.34 1.92
C TYR A 145 2.15 5.18 1.83
N ASP A 146 1.83 5.97 2.87
CA ASP A 146 0.64 6.83 2.88
C ASP A 146 0.63 7.79 1.68
N ASP A 147 1.76 8.46 1.41
CA ASP A 147 1.93 9.35 0.27
C ASP A 147 1.75 8.61 -1.07
N LYS A 148 2.27 7.38 -1.17
CA LYS A 148 2.17 6.56 -2.37
C LYS A 148 0.71 6.18 -2.64
N ILE A 149 -0.01 5.68 -1.64
CA ILE A 149 -1.43 5.32 -1.80
C ILE A 149 -2.28 6.56 -2.10
N ALA A 150 -2.04 7.68 -1.42
CA ALA A 150 -2.72 8.95 -1.69
C ALA A 150 -2.54 9.36 -3.16
N SER A 151 -1.32 9.25 -3.70
CA SER A 151 -1.03 9.59 -5.10
C SER A 151 -1.77 8.68 -6.09
N LEU A 152 -1.87 7.38 -5.79
CA LEU A 152 -2.58 6.40 -6.63
C LEU A 152 -4.08 6.68 -6.64
N HIS A 153 -4.66 6.98 -5.48
CA HIS A 153 -6.07 7.35 -5.36
C HIS A 153 -6.36 8.66 -6.09
N LYS A 154 -5.52 9.69 -5.95
CA LYS A 154 -5.68 10.96 -6.69
C LYS A 154 -5.63 10.76 -8.20
N ARG A 155 -4.71 9.92 -8.70
CA ARG A 155 -4.61 9.61 -10.13
C ARG A 155 -5.90 8.95 -10.64
N LYS A 156 -6.38 7.90 -9.96
CA LYS A 156 -7.64 7.24 -10.31
C LYS A 156 -8.83 8.21 -10.25
N GLN A 157 -8.88 9.04 -9.22
CA GLN A 157 -10.00 9.94 -9.02
C GLN A 157 -10.03 11.08 -10.05
N LYS A 158 -8.88 11.47 -10.60
CA LYS A 158 -8.81 12.42 -11.72
C LYS A 158 -9.53 11.89 -12.96
N GLU A 159 -9.33 10.62 -13.30
CA GLU A 159 -10.03 9.96 -14.42
C GLU A 159 -11.56 9.97 -14.19
N VAL A 160 -12.00 9.67 -12.97
CA VAL A 160 -13.42 9.72 -12.60
C VAL A 160 -13.98 11.14 -12.69
N ILE A 161 -13.24 12.18 -12.28
CA ILE A 161 -13.64 13.58 -12.43
C ILE A 161 -13.85 13.93 -13.90
N GLU A 162 -12.94 13.50 -14.78
CA GLU A 162 -13.04 13.77 -16.22
C GLU A 162 -14.31 13.14 -16.82
N ILE A 163 -14.60 11.88 -16.45
CA ILE A 163 -15.80 11.15 -16.89
C ILE A 163 -17.07 11.83 -16.35
N SER A 164 -17.19 12.02 -15.04
CA SER A 164 -18.40 12.60 -14.43
C SER A 164 -18.64 14.04 -14.86
N ARG A 165 -17.58 14.81 -15.15
CA ARG A 165 -17.70 16.16 -15.70
C ARG A 165 -18.29 16.13 -17.10
N ALA A 166 -17.83 15.23 -17.96
CA ALA A 166 -18.35 15.09 -19.32
C ALA A 166 -19.84 14.70 -19.32
N GLU A 167 -20.23 13.77 -18.45
CA GLU A 167 -21.63 13.34 -18.25
C GLU A 167 -22.51 14.50 -17.78
N PHE A 168 -22.08 15.19 -16.71
CA PHE A 168 -22.79 16.35 -16.17
C PHE A 168 -22.98 17.46 -17.21
N VAL A 169 -21.93 17.82 -17.96
CA VAL A 169 -22.01 18.87 -18.99
C VAL A 169 -22.97 18.46 -20.11
N LYS A 170 -22.90 17.21 -20.58
CA LYS A 170 -23.82 16.69 -21.61
C LYS A 170 -25.27 16.77 -21.14
N LYS A 171 -25.55 16.29 -19.92
CA LYS A 171 -26.91 16.29 -19.36
C LYS A 171 -27.41 17.70 -19.06
N LYS A 172 -26.52 18.61 -18.67
CA LYS A 172 -26.84 20.03 -18.47
C LYS A 172 -27.23 20.72 -19.77
N HIS A 173 -26.55 20.44 -20.87
CA HIS A 173 -26.94 20.96 -22.19
C HIS A 173 -28.31 20.43 -22.65
N GLU A 174 -28.61 19.16 -22.39
CA GLU A 174 -29.94 18.58 -22.65
C GLU A 174 -31.03 19.30 -21.83
N LEU A 175 -30.77 19.53 -20.53
CA LEU A 175 -31.66 20.29 -19.66
C LEU A 175 -31.92 21.70 -20.21
N ASP A 176 -30.86 22.44 -20.54
CA ASP A 176 -30.98 23.83 -21.02
C ASP A 176 -31.78 23.90 -22.33
N SER A 177 -31.62 22.89 -23.20
CA SER A 177 -32.39 22.76 -24.45
C SER A 177 -33.86 22.49 -24.18
N LEU A 178 -34.18 21.51 -23.31
CA LEU A 178 -35.56 21.19 -22.93
C LEU A 178 -36.24 22.36 -22.21
N GLU A 179 -35.54 23.07 -21.32
CA GLU A 179 -36.08 24.25 -20.64
C GLU A 179 -36.42 25.37 -21.63
N SER A 180 -35.58 25.59 -22.64
CA SER A 180 -35.85 26.55 -23.71
C SER A 180 -37.11 26.18 -24.51
N ILE A 181 -37.24 24.91 -24.90
CA ILE A 181 -38.41 24.42 -25.65
C ILE A 181 -39.68 24.54 -24.80
N VAL A 182 -39.68 24.02 -23.57
CA VAL A 182 -40.85 24.09 -22.66
C VAL A 182 -41.23 25.55 -22.37
N LYS A 183 -40.24 26.46 -22.21
CA LYS A 183 -40.48 27.89 -22.06
C LYS A 183 -41.16 28.49 -23.29
N ASN A 184 -40.75 28.10 -24.51
CA ASN A 184 -41.39 28.55 -25.74
C ASN A 184 -42.88 28.16 -25.78
N TYR A 185 -43.22 26.91 -25.41
CA TYR A 185 -44.62 26.47 -25.35
C TYR A 185 -45.44 27.27 -24.33
N ARG A 186 -44.85 27.56 -23.16
CA ARG A 186 -45.49 28.39 -22.12
C ARG A 186 -45.74 29.82 -22.59
N GLN A 187 -44.79 30.42 -23.30
CA GLN A 187 -44.84 31.82 -23.72
C GLN A 187 -45.72 32.04 -24.96
N ASN A 188 -45.63 31.15 -25.96
CA ASN A 188 -46.30 31.35 -27.24
C ASN A 188 -47.67 30.67 -27.33
N TYR A 189 -47.87 29.55 -26.63
CA TYR A 189 -49.12 28.78 -26.70
C TYR A 189 -49.91 28.81 -25.38
N GLY A 190 -49.36 29.40 -24.32
CA GLY A 190 -50.02 29.53 -23.01
C GLY A 190 -50.15 28.20 -22.24
N ILE A 191 -49.47 27.14 -22.67
CA ILE A 191 -49.58 25.80 -22.08
C ILE A 191 -48.61 25.70 -20.90
N MET A 192 -49.14 25.62 -19.69
CA MET A 192 -48.41 25.52 -18.43
C MET A 192 -48.68 24.20 -17.71
N ASN A 193 -49.94 23.78 -17.70
CA ASN A 193 -50.39 22.52 -17.12
C ASN A 193 -51.51 21.97 -18.00
N TYR A 194 -51.14 21.05 -18.88
CA TYR A 194 -52.06 20.48 -19.86
C TYR A 194 -53.33 19.92 -19.21
N ASN A 195 -53.18 19.05 -18.20
CA ASN A 195 -54.33 18.37 -17.56
C ASN A 195 -55.31 19.36 -16.90
N SER A 196 -54.80 20.36 -16.19
CA SER A 196 -55.65 21.37 -15.54
C SER A 196 -56.26 22.35 -16.55
N GLN A 197 -55.49 22.77 -17.57
CA GLN A 197 -55.94 23.77 -18.54
C GLN A 197 -56.92 23.21 -19.56
N VAL A 198 -56.82 21.93 -19.96
CA VAL A 198 -57.78 21.32 -20.90
C VAL A 198 -59.19 21.36 -20.33
N LEU A 199 -59.36 21.01 -19.05
CA LEU A 199 -60.67 21.01 -18.40
C LEU A 199 -61.28 22.42 -18.37
N GLU A 200 -60.51 23.41 -17.94
CA GLU A 200 -61.00 24.79 -17.82
C GLU A 200 -61.19 25.47 -19.18
N ALA A 201 -60.31 25.21 -20.15
CA ALA A 201 -60.45 25.71 -21.51
C ALA A 201 -61.69 25.14 -22.22
N THR A 202 -61.98 23.85 -22.03
CA THR A 202 -63.19 23.20 -22.58
C THR A 202 -64.47 23.86 -22.03
N LYS A 203 -64.54 24.07 -20.70
CA LYS A 203 -65.68 24.76 -20.07
C LYS A 203 -65.84 26.19 -20.60
N GLY A 204 -64.73 26.93 -20.69
CA GLY A 204 -64.74 28.30 -21.18
C GLY A 204 -65.13 28.41 -22.64
N GLU A 205 -64.74 27.44 -23.48
CA GLU A 205 -65.17 27.37 -24.88
C GLU A 205 -66.68 27.18 -25.01
N PHE A 206 -67.27 26.25 -24.25
CA PHE A 206 -68.72 26.06 -24.23
C PHE A 206 -69.49 27.28 -23.70
N ALA A 207 -68.86 28.09 -22.85
CA ALA A 207 -69.40 29.35 -22.36
C ALA A 207 -69.21 30.54 -23.34
N GLY A 208 -68.58 30.33 -24.50
CA GLY A 208 -68.35 31.37 -25.51
C GLY A 208 -67.18 32.31 -25.20
N ASN A 209 -66.25 31.93 -24.32
CA ASN A 209 -65.06 32.74 -24.02
C ASN A 209 -63.99 32.57 -25.12
N ASN A 210 -63.70 33.65 -25.85
CA ASN A 210 -62.72 33.65 -26.95
C ASN A 210 -61.30 33.27 -26.51
N GLN A 211 -60.85 33.69 -25.32
CA GLN A 211 -59.52 33.34 -24.80
C GLN A 211 -59.44 31.85 -24.43
N ALA A 212 -60.52 31.30 -23.87
CA ALA A 212 -60.60 29.87 -23.56
C ALA A 212 -60.63 29.03 -24.83
N LYS A 213 -61.31 29.49 -25.88
CA LYS A 213 -61.34 28.86 -27.19
C LYS A 213 -59.96 28.82 -27.86
N GLU A 214 -59.21 29.92 -27.80
CA GLU A 214 -57.84 29.99 -28.33
C GLU A 214 -56.88 29.05 -27.58
N LEU A 215 -56.94 29.07 -26.24
CA LEU A 215 -56.17 28.15 -25.41
C LEU A 215 -56.55 26.70 -25.66
N PHE A 216 -57.84 26.38 -25.82
CA PHE A 216 -58.30 25.02 -26.13
C PHE A 216 -57.72 24.52 -27.45
N LYS A 217 -57.73 25.34 -28.50
CA LYS A 217 -57.10 25.01 -29.78
C LYS A 217 -55.60 24.75 -29.63
N ASN A 218 -54.89 25.63 -28.92
CA ASN A 218 -53.45 25.45 -28.66
C ASN A 218 -53.17 24.15 -27.89
N LEU A 219 -54.02 23.80 -26.91
CA LEU A 219 -53.90 22.56 -26.16
C LEU A 219 -54.17 21.32 -27.04
N GLN A 220 -55.14 21.38 -27.95
CA GLN A 220 -55.40 20.30 -28.91
C GLN A 220 -54.21 20.09 -29.85
N GLU A 221 -53.59 21.17 -30.31
CA GLU A 221 -52.50 21.11 -31.31
C GLU A 221 -51.14 20.74 -30.68
N TYR A 222 -50.83 21.28 -29.49
CA TYR A 222 -49.48 21.22 -28.91
C TYR A 222 -49.42 20.53 -27.53
N GLY A 223 -50.57 20.21 -26.92
CA GLY A 223 -50.64 19.81 -25.52
C GLY A 223 -50.01 18.45 -25.20
N VAL A 224 -50.13 17.47 -26.09
CA VAL A 224 -49.52 16.14 -25.92
C VAL A 224 -47.99 16.24 -25.95
N ASP A 225 -47.44 17.02 -26.90
CA ASP A 225 -46.00 17.25 -26.99
C ASP A 225 -45.48 18.03 -25.78
N TYR A 226 -46.21 19.06 -25.34
CA TYR A 226 -45.89 19.75 -24.09
C TYR A 226 -45.84 18.79 -22.90
N GLN A 227 -46.86 17.95 -22.72
CA GLN A 227 -46.93 17.02 -21.59
C GLN A 227 -45.75 16.03 -21.60
N ARG A 228 -45.38 15.53 -22.78
CA ARG A 228 -44.20 14.67 -22.95
C ARG A 228 -42.92 15.42 -22.60
N LEU A 229 -42.72 16.63 -23.13
CA LEU A 229 -41.53 17.45 -22.89
C LEU A 229 -41.40 17.88 -21.43
N ASP A 230 -42.50 18.23 -20.76
CA ASP A 230 -42.51 18.59 -19.34
C ASP A 230 -42.16 17.38 -18.45
N SER A 231 -42.66 16.18 -18.81
CA SER A 231 -42.28 14.93 -18.14
C SER A 231 -40.80 14.59 -18.34
N MET A 232 -40.28 14.75 -19.57
CA MET A 232 -38.85 14.58 -19.86
C MET A 232 -38.00 15.59 -19.10
N LEU A 233 -38.41 16.85 -19.07
CA LEU A 233 -37.73 17.93 -18.34
C LEU A 233 -37.62 17.60 -16.85
N TYR A 234 -38.70 17.09 -16.24
CA TYR A 234 -38.69 16.67 -14.84
C TYR A 234 -37.67 15.54 -14.57
N ASN A 235 -37.59 14.54 -15.46
CA ASN A 235 -36.63 13.44 -15.32
C ASN A 235 -35.19 13.91 -15.53
N VAL A 236 -34.93 14.71 -16.58
CA VAL A 236 -33.60 15.25 -16.86
C VAL A 236 -33.11 16.15 -15.72
N ARG A 237 -33.98 16.94 -15.08
CA ARG A 237 -33.62 17.72 -13.89
C ARG A 237 -33.09 16.83 -12.75
N LYS A 238 -33.71 15.68 -12.52
CA LYS A 238 -33.24 14.72 -11.51
C LYS A 238 -31.88 14.15 -11.88
N GLU A 239 -31.69 13.78 -13.15
CA GLU A 239 -30.41 13.27 -13.66
C GLU A 239 -29.28 14.31 -13.51
N VAL A 240 -29.52 15.58 -13.88
CA VAL A 240 -28.52 16.65 -13.70
C VAL A 240 -28.11 16.81 -12.23
N ILE A 241 -29.07 16.75 -11.29
CA ILE A 241 -28.78 16.84 -9.85
C ILE A 241 -27.91 15.66 -9.41
N TYR A 242 -28.24 14.45 -9.89
CA TYR A 242 -27.48 13.25 -9.58
C TYR A 242 -26.05 13.31 -10.15
N ASP A 243 -25.89 13.66 -11.43
CA ASP A 243 -24.58 13.75 -12.09
C ASP A 243 -23.70 14.83 -11.44
N LYS A 244 -24.30 15.96 -11.05
CA LYS A 244 -23.62 17.00 -10.28
C LYS A 244 -23.12 16.46 -8.95
N TYR A 245 -23.97 15.74 -8.21
CA TYR A 245 -23.59 15.13 -6.94
C TYR A 245 -22.44 14.14 -7.11
N MET A 246 -22.47 13.30 -8.14
CA MET A 246 -21.38 12.35 -8.45
C MET A 246 -20.07 13.06 -8.77
N LEU A 247 -20.13 14.15 -9.55
CA LEU A 247 -18.97 15.00 -9.82
C LEU A 247 -18.42 15.64 -8.53
N GLU A 248 -19.28 16.12 -7.64
CA GLU A 248 -18.88 16.70 -6.35
C GLU A 248 -18.25 15.65 -5.41
N VAL A 249 -18.81 14.44 -5.35
CA VAL A 249 -18.19 13.29 -4.66
C VAL A 249 -16.80 13.05 -5.23
N ALA A 250 -16.66 13.01 -6.55
CA ALA A 250 -15.38 12.79 -7.22
C ALA A 250 -14.33 13.85 -6.85
N TYR A 251 -14.72 15.14 -6.78
CA TYR A 251 -13.83 16.19 -6.28
C TYR A 251 -13.46 16.04 -4.81
N ARG A 252 -14.41 15.66 -3.94
CA ARG A 252 -14.13 15.43 -2.52
C ARG A 252 -13.12 14.30 -2.34
N GLU A 253 -13.30 13.20 -3.06
CA GLU A 253 -12.38 12.06 -3.04
C GLU A 253 -10.98 12.42 -3.56
N TYR A 254 -10.88 13.32 -4.54
CA TYR A 254 -9.60 13.79 -5.07
C TYR A 254 -8.85 14.71 -4.09
N ASN A 255 -9.60 15.57 -3.39
CA ASN A 255 -9.05 16.59 -2.50
C ASN A 255 -8.86 16.12 -1.05
N LYS A 256 -9.26 14.90 -0.71
CA LYS A 256 -9.15 14.40 0.66
C LYS A 256 -7.68 14.24 1.09
N HIS A 257 -7.45 14.44 2.39
CA HIS A 257 -6.17 14.24 3.06
C HIS A 257 -6.42 13.33 4.27
N ILE A 258 -6.14 12.04 4.10
CA ILE A 258 -6.39 11.00 5.11
C ILE A 258 -5.19 10.05 5.17
N SER A 259 -5.04 9.33 6.29
CA SER A 259 -4.05 8.27 6.42
C SER A 259 -4.48 7.01 5.68
N TYR A 260 -3.49 6.22 5.25
CA TYR A 260 -3.71 4.90 4.64
C TYR A 260 -3.12 3.77 5.47
N SER A 261 -2.42 4.12 6.54
CA SER A 261 -1.86 3.23 7.54
C SER A 261 -2.32 3.65 8.94
N GLN A 262 -2.69 2.66 9.75
CA GLN A 262 -2.97 2.83 11.17
C GLN A 262 -1.82 2.22 11.96
N ILE A 263 -1.10 3.05 12.72
CA ILE A 263 0.04 2.61 13.53
C ILE A 263 -0.48 2.08 14.87
N ILE A 264 -0.17 0.81 15.15
CA ILE A 264 -0.51 0.15 16.43
C ILE A 264 0.68 0.19 17.39
N SER A 265 1.88 -0.04 16.85
CA SER A 265 3.13 0.08 17.60
C SER A 265 4.01 1.08 16.86
N THR A 266 4.36 2.17 17.54
CA THR A 266 5.24 3.21 17.01
C THR A 266 6.70 2.79 17.14
N PRO A 267 7.55 3.14 16.16
CA PRO A 267 8.97 2.89 16.27
C PRO A 267 9.60 3.69 17.40
N TYR A 268 10.67 3.15 17.97
CA TYR A 268 11.44 3.80 19.01
C TYR A 268 12.94 3.54 18.82
N PRO A 269 13.81 4.48 19.20
CA PRO A 269 15.24 4.26 19.16
C PRO A 269 15.62 3.26 20.26
N ALA A 270 16.08 2.06 19.86
CA ALA A 270 16.54 1.06 20.81
C ALA A 270 17.76 1.54 21.63
N ASP A 271 17.76 1.20 22.91
CA ASP A 271 18.84 1.44 23.87
C ASP A 271 19.93 0.36 23.81
N LYS A 272 19.57 -0.85 23.38
CA LYS A 272 20.44 -2.01 23.25
C LYS A 272 20.61 -2.43 21.80
N LYS A 273 21.84 -2.77 21.42
CA LYS A 273 22.13 -3.37 20.12
C LYS A 273 21.39 -4.70 19.93
N SER A 274 20.92 -4.92 18.71
CA SER A 274 20.19 -6.14 18.32
C SER A 274 21.07 -7.10 17.51
N TYR A 275 22.13 -6.60 16.86
CA TYR A 275 23.06 -7.40 16.06
C TYR A 275 24.52 -7.02 16.36
N PRO A 276 25.47 -7.98 16.34
CA PRO A 276 25.25 -9.42 16.32
C PRO A 276 24.88 -9.96 17.72
N ILE A 277 24.12 -11.06 17.74
CA ILE A 277 23.85 -11.80 18.98
C ILE A 277 25.12 -12.60 19.33
N ARG A 278 25.98 -12.00 20.16
CA ARG A 278 27.36 -12.48 20.42
C ARG A 278 27.46 -13.97 20.77
N TRP A 279 26.58 -14.46 21.64
CA TRP A 279 26.62 -15.85 22.08
C TRP A 279 26.28 -16.84 20.94
N ILE A 280 25.42 -16.44 20.00
CA ILE A 280 25.07 -17.26 18.83
C ILE A 280 26.28 -17.40 17.92
N VAL A 281 26.99 -16.29 17.65
CA VAL A 281 28.21 -16.32 16.83
C VAL A 281 29.23 -17.27 17.46
N VAL A 282 29.49 -17.14 18.76
CA VAL A 282 30.42 -18.02 19.49
C VAL A 282 29.97 -19.48 19.42
N ALA A 283 28.70 -19.77 19.67
CA ALA A 283 28.18 -21.14 19.64
C ALA A 283 28.35 -21.78 18.25
N ILE A 284 28.02 -21.05 17.17
CA ILE A 284 28.20 -21.53 15.79
C ILE A 284 29.67 -21.78 15.49
N THR A 285 30.58 -20.86 15.87
CA THR A 285 32.02 -21.03 15.67
C THR A 285 32.56 -22.27 16.39
N VAL A 286 32.10 -22.53 17.62
CA VAL A 286 32.49 -23.72 18.38
C VAL A 286 31.97 -25.00 17.73
N ILE A 287 30.68 -25.05 17.39
CA ILE A 287 30.05 -26.23 16.77
C ILE A 287 30.72 -26.57 15.44
N THR A 288 30.91 -25.58 14.57
CA THR A 288 31.54 -25.77 13.25
C THR A 288 32.98 -26.24 13.40
N SER A 289 33.74 -25.64 14.31
CA SER A 289 35.14 -26.02 14.58
C SER A 289 35.25 -27.43 15.14
N LEU A 290 34.35 -27.83 16.05
CA LEU A 290 34.31 -29.18 16.60
C LEU A 290 33.94 -30.23 15.56
N ILE A 291 32.91 -29.99 14.75
CA ILE A 291 32.51 -30.89 13.67
C ILE A 291 33.67 -31.09 12.69
N PHE A 292 34.28 -29.99 12.24
CA PHE A 292 35.40 -30.05 11.33
C PHE A 292 36.59 -30.81 11.93
N SER A 293 36.89 -30.58 13.21
CA SER A 293 37.97 -31.26 13.91
C SER A 293 37.72 -32.75 14.04
N ILE A 294 36.50 -33.18 14.34
CA ILE A 294 36.15 -34.60 14.39
C ILE A 294 36.36 -35.26 13.02
N ILE A 295 35.98 -34.60 11.92
CA ILE A 295 36.20 -35.10 10.56
C ILE A 295 37.71 -35.23 10.27
N VAL A 296 38.49 -34.20 10.57
CA VAL A 296 39.96 -34.22 10.35
C VAL A 296 40.62 -35.32 11.19
N ILE A 297 40.26 -35.45 12.46
CA ILE A 297 40.78 -36.49 13.34
C ILE A 297 40.41 -37.88 12.81
N ALA A 298 39.19 -38.08 12.30
CA ALA A 298 38.77 -39.34 11.73
C ALA A 298 39.61 -39.74 10.50
N VAL A 299 39.94 -38.77 9.64
CA VAL A 299 40.82 -38.99 8.46
C VAL A 299 42.26 -39.30 8.88
N ILE A 300 42.79 -38.61 9.90
CA ILE A 300 44.14 -38.88 10.42
C ILE A 300 44.22 -40.30 11.00
N GLU A 301 43.24 -40.68 11.82
CA GLU A 301 43.20 -42.01 12.45
C GLU A 301 42.98 -43.12 11.42
N SER A 302 42.21 -42.87 10.35
CA SER A 302 42.04 -43.86 9.27
C SER A 302 43.34 -44.11 8.50
N LYS A 303 44.18 -43.07 8.34
CA LYS A 303 45.49 -43.20 7.68
C LYS A 303 46.55 -43.84 8.58
N GLN A 304 46.48 -43.68 9.90
CA GLN A 304 47.43 -44.30 10.84
C GLN A 304 47.16 -45.79 11.09
N LYS A 305 45.97 -46.29 10.74
CA LYS A 305 45.58 -47.71 10.86
C LYS A 305 45.66 -48.49 9.54
N ALA A 306 45.98 -47.81 8.43
CA ALA A 306 46.32 -48.42 7.15
C ALA A 306 47.83 -48.62 7.08
#